data_AF-A0A2N3TCQ2-F1
#
_entry.id   AF-A0A2N3TCQ2-F1
#
_cell.length_a   1.000
_cell.length_b   1.000
_cell.length_c   1.000
_cell.angle_alpha   90.00
_cell.angle_beta   90.00
_cell.angle_gamma   90.00
#
_symmetry.space_group_name_H-M   'P 1'
#
loop_
_entity.id
_entity.type
_entity.pdbx_description
1 polymer ?
#
loop_
_entity_poly.entity_id
_entity_poly.type
_entity_poly.pdbx_seq_one_letter_code
_entity_poly.pdbx_strand_id
1 'polypeptide(L)'
;MKYIYRSVTVLCVLVLFFSGKKYQKKSSMDIARGLKSAIVEYTNLEQKLIIKVAKKLENNGFPVDDLTRVHLKKRILNDKDYYAENEITFFVNPAVYKEGEFNWGIETITIDWEDTSVMRTPDGGIEFMVGNKTKPEDLVMNLYGMNDSYSYHPLLKDHDNITKEINNTLLINDLEEIKYFTSQGITGLIRNYLIVLAAYNENENLYEMVIKRIDRDLVDTKYFNKLFKQYRLKIDTNTSRIEVLNSFDPTFFPSPAANPVPPVKNKF
;
A
#
# COMPACT_ATOMS: atom_id res chain seq x y z
N MET A 1 20.09 -62.99 -11.42
CA MET A 1 19.78 -61.92 -10.43
C MET A 1 20.62 -60.64 -10.51
N LYS A 2 21.64 -60.52 -11.38
CA LYS A 2 22.46 -59.28 -11.50
C LYS A 2 21.84 -58.16 -12.36
N TYR A 3 20.93 -58.48 -13.27
CA TYR A 3 20.36 -57.51 -14.22
C TYR A 3 19.11 -56.80 -13.69
N ILE A 4 18.38 -57.39 -12.75
CA ILE A 4 17.15 -56.80 -12.19
C ILE A 4 17.49 -55.61 -11.28
N TYR A 5 18.56 -55.71 -10.48
CA TYR A 5 19.00 -54.63 -9.60
C TYR A 5 19.40 -53.36 -10.37
N ARG A 6 20.09 -53.48 -11.53
CA ARG A 6 20.48 -52.32 -12.34
C ARG A 6 19.27 -51.54 -12.87
N SER A 7 18.22 -52.23 -13.33
CA SER A 7 17.00 -51.57 -13.83
C SER A 7 16.22 -50.84 -12.74
N VAL A 8 16.17 -51.38 -11.52
CA VAL A 8 15.45 -50.74 -10.40
C VAL A 8 16.14 -49.45 -9.96
N THR A 9 17.48 -49.43 -9.87
CA THR A 9 18.23 -48.19 -9.56
C THR A 9 18.05 -47.10 -10.63
N VAL A 10 18.03 -47.47 -11.92
CA VAL A 10 17.81 -46.50 -13.01
C VAL A 10 16.39 -45.94 -12.96
N LEU A 11 15.39 -46.76 -12.63
CA LEU A 11 14.01 -46.32 -12.47
C LEU A 11 13.85 -45.39 -11.26
N CYS A 12 14.49 -45.66 -10.11
CA CYS A 12 14.45 -44.78 -8.94
C CYS A 12 15.12 -43.43 -9.20
N VAL A 13 16.23 -43.38 -9.93
CA VAL A 13 16.88 -42.11 -10.31
C VAL A 13 16.00 -41.32 -11.29
N LEU A 14 15.37 -41.97 -12.27
CA LEU A 14 14.42 -41.30 -13.17
C LEU A 14 13.19 -40.77 -12.43
N VAL A 15 12.62 -41.53 -11.48
CA VAL A 15 11.48 -41.05 -10.67
C VAL A 15 11.89 -39.86 -9.80
N LEU A 16 13.13 -39.80 -9.27
CA LEU A 16 13.66 -38.64 -8.56
C LEU A 16 13.87 -37.42 -9.47
N PHE A 17 14.27 -37.62 -10.73
CA PHE A 17 14.39 -36.54 -11.72
C PHE A 17 13.03 -36.00 -12.18
N PHE A 18 11.99 -36.84 -12.29
CA PHE A 18 10.64 -36.39 -12.65
C PHE A 18 9.83 -35.84 -11.46
N SER A 19 10.16 -36.20 -10.22
CA SER A 19 9.52 -35.64 -9.01
C SER A 19 10.15 -34.34 -8.51
N GLY A 20 11.32 -33.94 -9.04
CA GLY A 20 12.05 -32.73 -8.64
C GLY A 20 11.52 -31.39 -9.19
N LYS A 21 10.54 -31.40 -10.10
CA LYS A 21 9.78 -30.19 -10.45
C LYS A 21 8.35 -30.38 -10.00
N LYS A 22 8.07 -30.09 -8.72
CA LYS A 22 6.74 -29.61 -8.34
C LYS A 22 6.46 -28.45 -9.30
N TYR A 23 5.58 -28.68 -10.26
CA TYR A 23 4.99 -27.61 -11.05
C TYR A 23 4.39 -26.66 -10.03
N GLN A 24 5.10 -25.56 -9.75
CA GLN A 24 4.57 -24.47 -8.97
C GLN A 24 3.30 -24.06 -9.69
N LYS A 25 2.17 -24.21 -8.99
CA LYS A 25 0.89 -23.74 -9.47
C LYS A 25 1.03 -22.24 -9.62
N LYS A 26 1.33 -21.75 -10.84
CA LYS A 26 1.39 -20.32 -11.15
C LYS A 26 0.06 -19.73 -10.69
N SER A 27 0.10 -18.93 -9.63
CA SER A 27 -1.06 -18.19 -9.18
C SER A 27 -1.36 -17.12 -10.22
N SER A 28 -2.60 -17.06 -10.72
CA SER A 28 -3.07 -15.85 -11.41
C SER A 28 -3.39 -14.83 -10.32
N MET A 29 -2.42 -13.99 -10.00
CA MET A 29 -2.66 -12.82 -9.18
C MET A 29 -3.38 -11.79 -10.06
N ASP A 30 -4.64 -11.51 -9.74
CA ASP A 30 -5.44 -10.48 -10.41
C ASP A 30 -5.68 -9.34 -9.42
N ILE A 31 -5.05 -8.19 -9.68
CA ILE A 31 -5.23 -6.96 -8.92
C ILE A 31 -5.85 -5.96 -9.90
N ALA A 32 -7.13 -5.66 -9.70
CA ALA A 32 -7.82 -4.68 -10.50
C ALA A 32 -7.14 -3.30 -10.35
N ARG A 33 -6.77 -2.70 -11.48
CA ARG A 33 -6.14 -1.38 -11.57
C ARG A 33 -7.04 -0.38 -12.28
N GLY A 34 -6.69 0.89 -12.11
CA GLY A 34 -7.35 2.03 -12.71
C GLY A 34 -8.46 2.62 -11.86
N LEU A 35 -8.60 3.95 -11.97
CA LEU A 35 -9.60 4.74 -11.24
C LEU A 35 -11.01 4.16 -11.37
N LYS A 36 -11.43 3.78 -12.59
CA LYS A 36 -12.78 3.25 -12.84
C LYS A 36 -13.08 2.01 -12.01
N SER A 37 -12.12 1.09 -11.93
CA SER A 37 -12.24 -0.14 -11.12
C SER A 37 -12.25 0.20 -9.63
N ALA A 38 -11.40 1.14 -9.20
CA ALA A 38 -11.24 1.53 -7.81
C ALA A 38 -12.44 2.27 -7.20
N ILE A 39 -13.32 2.86 -8.03
CA ILE A 39 -14.45 3.67 -7.56
C ILE A 39 -15.83 3.05 -7.81
N VAL A 40 -15.89 1.82 -8.32
CA VAL A 40 -17.15 1.20 -8.78
C VAL A 40 -18.22 1.05 -7.68
N GLU A 41 -17.80 0.95 -6.42
CA GLU A 41 -18.67 0.81 -5.25
C GLU A 41 -19.23 2.14 -4.71
N TYR A 42 -18.80 3.26 -5.27
CA TYR A 42 -19.26 4.58 -4.86
C TYR A 42 -20.52 5.00 -5.63
N THR A 43 -21.32 5.87 -5.02
CA THR A 43 -22.49 6.47 -5.68
C THR A 43 -22.05 7.40 -6.82
N ASN A 44 -22.97 7.74 -7.73
CA ASN A 44 -22.67 8.65 -8.84
C ASN A 44 -22.12 10.02 -8.36
N LEU A 45 -22.59 10.53 -7.22
CA LEU A 45 -22.14 11.81 -6.68
C LEU A 45 -20.71 11.71 -6.14
N GLU A 46 -20.42 10.65 -5.39
CA GLU A 46 -19.07 10.36 -4.87
C GLU A 46 -18.08 10.10 -6.01
N GLN A 47 -18.47 9.32 -7.02
CA GLN A 47 -17.62 9.08 -8.20
C GLN A 47 -17.27 10.39 -8.91
N LYS A 48 -18.22 11.31 -9.08
CA LYS A 48 -17.94 12.63 -9.68
C LYS A 48 -16.94 13.43 -8.85
N LEU A 49 -17.07 13.44 -7.52
CA LEU A 49 -16.13 14.09 -6.62
C LEU A 49 -14.72 13.48 -6.76
N ILE A 50 -14.63 12.15 -6.63
CA ILE A 50 -13.37 11.41 -6.70
C ILE A 50 -12.69 11.65 -8.05
N ILE A 51 -13.42 11.58 -9.17
CA ILE A 51 -12.88 11.83 -10.52
C ILE A 51 -12.34 13.26 -10.62
N LYS A 52 -13.03 14.25 -10.06
CA LYS A 52 -12.58 15.65 -10.09
C LYS A 52 -11.26 15.85 -9.35
N VAL A 53 -11.10 15.20 -8.20
CA VAL A 53 -9.85 15.24 -7.42
C VAL A 53 -8.75 14.45 -8.13
N ALA A 54 -9.06 13.24 -8.63
CA ALA A 54 -8.11 12.39 -9.35
C ALA A 54 -7.53 13.08 -10.59
N LYS A 55 -8.35 13.80 -11.38
CA LYS A 55 -7.86 14.59 -12.52
C LYS A 55 -6.86 15.68 -12.13
N LYS A 56 -7.07 16.32 -10.98
CA LYS A 56 -6.10 17.31 -10.47
C LYS A 56 -4.80 16.64 -10.06
N LEU A 57 -4.87 15.47 -9.41
CA LEU A 57 -3.69 14.68 -9.09
C LEU A 57 -2.93 14.24 -10.34
N GLU A 58 -3.64 13.72 -11.35
CA GLU A 58 -3.11 13.31 -12.65
C GLU A 58 -2.40 14.47 -13.37
N ASN A 59 -2.99 15.68 -13.35
CA ASN A 59 -2.35 16.87 -13.92
C ASN A 59 -1.03 17.24 -13.22
N ASN A 60 -0.90 16.94 -11.93
CA ASN A 60 0.35 17.12 -11.17
C ASN A 60 1.29 15.91 -11.31
N GLY A 61 0.87 14.90 -12.09
CA GLY A 61 1.61 13.72 -12.52
C GLY A 61 1.06 12.38 -12.00
N PHE A 62 0.13 12.37 -11.04
CA PHE A 62 -0.23 11.15 -10.30
C PHE A 62 -0.71 9.99 -11.16
N PRO A 63 -0.25 8.72 -10.91
CA PRO A 63 -0.47 7.62 -11.82
C PRO A 63 -1.85 7.02 -11.50
N VAL A 64 -2.88 7.78 -11.84
CA VAL A 64 -4.28 7.47 -11.55
C VAL A 64 -4.73 6.17 -12.25
N ASP A 65 -4.07 5.81 -13.34
CA ASP A 65 -4.28 4.54 -14.07
C ASP A 65 -3.77 3.31 -13.30
N ASP A 66 -2.84 3.49 -12.37
CA ASP A 66 -2.29 2.42 -11.54
C ASP A 66 -3.00 2.28 -10.19
N LEU A 67 -4.08 3.04 -9.97
CA LEU A 67 -4.85 2.97 -8.74
C LEU A 67 -5.44 1.59 -8.52
N THR A 68 -5.22 1.07 -7.33
CA THR A 68 -5.75 -0.22 -6.87
C THR A 68 -6.91 -0.05 -5.90
N ARG A 69 -6.97 1.10 -5.21
CA ARG A 69 -8.04 1.41 -4.24
C ARG A 69 -8.20 2.91 -4.10
N VAL A 70 -9.43 3.33 -3.80
CA VAL A 70 -9.75 4.66 -3.29
C VAL A 70 -10.56 4.50 -2.01
N HIS A 71 -10.26 5.31 -1.01
CA HIS A 71 -11.03 5.39 0.23
C HIS A 71 -11.57 6.81 0.42
N LEU A 72 -12.88 6.92 0.58
CA LEU A 72 -13.54 8.17 0.96
C LEU A 72 -13.92 8.10 2.45
N LYS A 73 -13.34 8.99 3.25
CA LYS A 73 -13.45 8.97 4.72
C LYS A 73 -14.89 9.08 5.23
N LYS A 74 -15.68 9.95 4.59
CA LYS A 74 -17.13 10.10 4.88
C LYS A 74 -17.94 9.88 3.60
N ARG A 75 -18.90 8.96 3.63
CA ARG A 75 -19.85 8.77 2.52
C ARG A 75 -20.72 10.01 2.32
N ILE A 76 -21.13 10.26 1.08
CA ILE A 76 -21.95 11.42 0.71
C ILE A 76 -23.37 10.93 0.43
N LEU A 77 -24.28 11.15 1.38
CA LEU A 77 -25.66 10.64 1.30
C LEU A 77 -26.62 11.69 0.70
N ASN A 78 -26.24 12.97 0.76
CA ASN A 78 -27.03 14.09 0.28
C ASN A 78 -26.13 15.26 -0.13
N ASP A 79 -26.72 16.32 -0.67
CA ASP A 79 -25.98 17.50 -1.14
C ASP A 79 -25.26 18.26 -0.01
N LYS A 80 -25.81 18.27 1.21
CA LYS A 80 -25.14 18.89 2.36
C LYS A 80 -23.83 18.17 2.70
N ASP A 81 -23.83 16.84 2.62
CA ASP A 81 -22.62 16.03 2.87
C ASP A 81 -21.54 16.28 1.80
N TYR A 82 -21.95 16.65 0.57
CA TYR A 82 -21.02 16.94 -0.53
C TYR A 82 -20.19 18.20 -0.26
N TYR A 83 -20.81 19.22 0.35
CA TYR A 83 -20.16 20.49 0.69
C TYR A 83 -19.52 20.49 2.09
N ALA A 84 -19.49 19.35 2.78
CA ALA A 84 -18.79 19.20 4.05
C ALA A 84 -17.32 18.81 3.84
N GLU A 85 -16.48 19.17 4.81
CA GLU A 85 -15.07 18.74 4.84
C GLU A 85 -14.96 17.21 4.81
N ASN A 86 -14.15 16.72 3.88
CA ASN A 86 -13.96 15.29 3.64
C ASN A 86 -12.52 14.98 3.21
N GLU A 87 -12.19 13.71 3.12
CA GLU A 87 -10.84 13.25 2.79
C GLU A 87 -10.92 12.05 1.85
N ILE A 88 -10.08 12.05 0.81
CA ILE A 88 -9.95 10.95 -0.14
C ILE A 88 -8.51 10.45 -0.11
N THR A 89 -8.34 9.16 0.15
CA THR A 89 -7.06 8.47 0.06
C THR A 89 -6.99 7.60 -1.19
N PHE A 90 -5.95 7.79 -1.99
CA PHE A 90 -5.65 7.09 -3.24
C PHE A 90 -4.50 6.11 -3.02
N PHE A 91 -4.62 4.88 -3.55
CA PHE A 91 -3.62 3.82 -3.34
C PHE A 91 -3.15 3.20 -4.67
N VAL A 92 -1.83 3.15 -4.83
CA VAL A 92 -1.09 2.33 -5.80
C VAL A 92 -0.41 1.22 -4.99
N ASN A 93 -1.01 0.03 -4.93
CA ASN A 93 -0.59 -1.01 -3.98
C ASN A 93 -0.81 -2.44 -4.52
N PRO A 94 0.23 -3.26 -4.72
CA PRO A 94 1.63 -2.96 -4.42
C PRO A 94 2.18 -1.95 -5.42
N ALA A 95 3.18 -1.22 -4.97
CA ALA A 95 3.97 -0.34 -5.82
C ALA A 95 5.39 -0.91 -5.96
N VAL A 96 5.93 -0.84 -7.18
CA VAL A 96 7.26 -1.37 -7.52
C VAL A 96 8.10 -0.26 -8.13
N TYR A 97 9.21 0.07 -7.47
CA TYR A 97 10.11 1.14 -7.85
C TYR A 97 11.53 0.64 -8.02
N LYS A 98 12.34 1.45 -8.69
CA LYS A 98 13.79 1.31 -8.72
C LYS A 98 14.37 1.68 -7.35
N GLU A 99 15.49 1.07 -6.96
CA GLU A 99 16.21 1.47 -5.76
C GLU A 99 16.63 2.95 -5.80
N GLY A 100 16.41 3.67 -4.69
CA GLY A 100 16.66 5.11 -4.55
C GLY A 100 15.52 5.99 -5.07
N GLU A 101 14.54 5.40 -5.74
CA GLU A 101 13.43 6.07 -6.42
C GLU A 101 12.09 5.83 -5.69
N PHE A 102 12.14 5.82 -4.36
CA PHE A 102 11.05 5.34 -3.52
C PHE A 102 9.86 6.31 -3.46
N ASN A 103 8.64 5.78 -3.59
CA ASN A 103 7.39 6.48 -3.28
C ASN A 103 6.47 5.54 -2.47
N TRP A 104 5.71 6.08 -1.51
CA TRP A 104 4.78 5.28 -0.71
C TRP A 104 3.57 4.78 -1.50
N GLY A 105 3.25 5.37 -2.66
CA GLY A 105 2.08 4.99 -3.45
C GLY A 105 0.75 5.25 -2.75
N ILE A 106 0.73 6.10 -1.71
CA ILE A 106 -0.47 6.55 -1.01
C ILE A 106 -0.51 8.07 -1.07
N GLU A 107 -1.64 8.61 -1.49
CA GLU A 107 -1.89 10.05 -1.46
C GLU A 107 -3.22 10.35 -0.77
N THR A 108 -3.20 11.21 0.24
CA THR A 108 -4.40 11.60 1.00
C THR A 108 -4.70 13.07 0.78
N ILE A 109 -5.85 13.36 0.19
CA ILE A 109 -6.28 14.71 -0.15
C ILE A 109 -7.46 15.10 0.72
N THR A 110 -7.28 16.18 1.48
CA THR A 110 -8.38 16.81 2.22
C THR A 110 -9.11 17.77 1.29
N ILE A 111 -10.43 17.72 1.32
CA ILE A 111 -11.34 18.50 0.50
C ILE A 111 -12.10 19.44 1.43
N ASP A 112 -12.05 20.71 1.10
CA ASP A 112 -12.83 21.75 1.76
C ASP A 112 -13.50 22.66 0.72
N TRP A 113 -14.43 23.48 1.17
CA TRP A 113 -15.24 24.35 0.34
C TRP A 113 -15.16 25.78 0.88
N GLU A 114 -14.49 26.65 0.14
CA GLU A 114 -14.30 28.05 0.52
C GLU A 114 -15.35 28.95 -0.12
N ASP A 115 -15.85 29.89 0.67
CA ASP A 115 -16.73 30.95 0.20
C ASP A 115 -15.95 31.96 -0.64
N THR A 116 -16.44 32.25 -1.84
CA THR A 116 -15.84 33.22 -2.77
C THR A 116 -15.90 34.66 -2.25
N SER A 117 -16.66 34.92 -1.17
CA SER A 117 -16.66 36.20 -0.46
C SER A 117 -15.36 36.47 0.33
N VAL A 118 -14.51 35.44 0.50
CA VAL A 118 -13.20 35.54 1.15
C VAL A 118 -12.16 35.99 0.13
N MET A 119 -11.60 37.19 0.32
CA MET A 119 -10.49 37.71 -0.49
C MET A 119 -9.21 37.67 0.32
N ARG A 120 -8.17 37.01 -0.20
CA ARG A 120 -6.83 37.03 0.39
C ARG A 120 -6.02 38.17 -0.22
N THR A 121 -5.53 39.08 0.61
CA THR A 121 -4.69 40.19 0.16
C THR A 121 -3.22 39.75 0.06
N PRO A 122 -2.40 40.40 -0.80
CA PRO A 122 -0.99 39.99 -1.00
C PRO A 122 -0.11 40.04 0.25
N ASP A 123 -0.50 40.82 1.27
CA ASP A 123 0.17 40.92 2.57
C ASP A 123 -0.27 39.83 3.57
N GLY A 124 -1.09 38.86 3.13
CA GLY A 124 -1.59 37.77 3.96
C GLY A 124 -2.82 38.12 4.79
N GLY A 125 -3.41 39.30 4.57
CA GLY A 125 -4.70 39.67 5.14
C GLY A 125 -5.87 38.88 4.53
N ILE A 126 -6.99 38.87 5.26
CA ILE A 126 -8.23 38.23 4.83
C ILE A 126 -9.34 39.28 4.92
N GLU A 127 -9.96 39.58 3.78
CA GLU A 127 -11.11 40.47 3.68
C GLU A 127 -12.38 39.66 3.36
N PHE A 128 -13.52 40.11 3.87
CA PHE A 128 -14.81 39.46 3.67
C PHE A 128 -15.81 40.44 3.06
N MET A 129 -16.46 40.04 1.97
CA MET A 129 -17.57 40.80 1.40
C MET A 129 -18.84 40.57 2.23
N VAL A 130 -19.19 41.53 3.08
CA VAL A 130 -20.35 41.44 3.98
C VAL A 130 -21.65 41.67 3.21
N GLY A 131 -22.65 40.80 3.43
CA GLY A 131 -24.02 40.97 2.94
C GLY A 131 -24.40 40.11 1.73
N ASN A 132 -23.45 39.36 1.16
CA ASN A 132 -23.77 38.38 0.13
C ASN A 132 -24.19 37.06 0.78
N LYS A 133 -25.34 36.50 0.38
CA LYS A 133 -25.75 35.15 0.79
C LYS A 133 -25.21 34.15 -0.22
N THR A 134 -24.09 33.51 0.10
CA THR A 134 -23.49 32.46 -0.74
C THR A 134 -24.30 31.18 -0.62
N LYS A 135 -24.68 30.57 -1.75
CA LYS A 135 -25.28 29.24 -1.75
C LYS A 135 -24.19 28.18 -1.77
N PRO A 136 -24.46 26.94 -1.31
CA PRO A 136 -23.46 25.87 -1.38
C PRO A 136 -22.88 25.66 -2.78
N GLU A 137 -23.68 25.84 -3.83
CA GLU A 137 -23.25 25.70 -5.22
C GLU A 137 -22.23 26.76 -5.67
N ASP A 138 -22.16 27.88 -4.97
CA ASP A 138 -21.24 28.99 -5.24
C ASP A 138 -19.88 28.80 -4.53
N LEU A 139 -19.73 27.75 -3.72
CA LEU A 139 -18.49 27.44 -3.02
C LEU A 139 -17.43 26.88 -3.96
N VAL A 140 -16.17 27.26 -3.71
CA VAL A 140 -15.02 26.77 -4.47
C VAL A 140 -14.32 25.65 -3.71
N MET A 141 -14.07 24.55 -4.41
CA MET A 141 -13.38 23.39 -3.85
C MET A 141 -11.88 23.68 -3.67
N ASN A 142 -11.44 23.65 -2.42
CA ASN A 142 -10.05 23.67 -2.01
C ASN A 142 -9.55 22.26 -1.73
N LEU A 143 -8.31 22.00 -2.11
CA LEU A 143 -7.66 20.70 -1.92
C LEU A 143 -6.35 20.90 -1.16
N TYR A 144 -6.23 20.23 -0.03
CA TYR A 144 -5.04 20.25 0.81
C TYR A 144 -4.33 18.90 0.78
N GLY A 145 -3.02 18.92 1.05
CA GLY A 145 -2.16 17.73 0.97
C GLY A 145 -1.71 17.38 -0.45
N MET A 146 -2.14 18.15 -1.45
CA MET A 146 -1.73 17.95 -2.84
C MET A 146 -0.33 18.51 -3.09
N ASN A 147 0.54 17.71 -3.68
CA ASN A 147 1.84 18.18 -4.15
C ASN A 147 1.70 18.94 -5.47
N ASP A 148 2.44 20.05 -5.63
CA ASP A 148 2.49 20.85 -6.86
C ASP A 148 3.04 20.06 -8.05
N SER A 149 3.99 19.17 -7.77
CA SER A 149 4.51 18.21 -8.71
C SER A 149 4.87 16.95 -7.95
N TYR A 150 4.38 15.84 -8.45
CA TYR A 150 4.86 14.54 -8.03
C TYR A 150 6.03 14.19 -8.96
N SER A 151 7.26 14.24 -8.43
CA SER A 151 8.43 13.71 -9.13
C SER A 151 8.24 12.20 -9.29
N TYR A 152 7.67 11.78 -10.41
CA TYR A 152 7.46 10.37 -10.68
C TYR A 152 8.82 9.70 -10.82
N HIS A 153 9.10 8.88 -9.83
CA HIS A 153 9.73 7.62 -10.08
C HIS A 153 8.66 6.71 -10.69
N PRO A 154 8.58 6.59 -12.03
CA PRO A 154 7.55 5.78 -12.65
C PRO A 154 7.65 4.37 -12.09
N LEU A 155 6.50 3.73 -11.89
CA LEU A 155 6.49 2.30 -11.61
C LEU A 155 7.37 1.59 -12.65
N LEU A 156 8.10 0.57 -12.21
CA LEU A 156 8.89 -0.23 -13.14
C LEU A 156 7.97 -0.84 -14.21
N LYS A 157 8.41 -0.84 -15.47
CA LYS A 157 7.59 -1.29 -16.60
C LYS A 157 7.14 -2.75 -16.47
N ASP A 158 7.93 -3.57 -15.78
CA ASP A 158 7.67 -4.98 -15.49
C ASP A 158 7.02 -5.20 -14.13
N HIS A 159 6.48 -4.14 -13.52
CA HIS A 159 5.77 -4.12 -12.24
C HIS A 159 4.91 -5.38 -12.02
N ASP A 160 4.06 -5.75 -12.98
CA ASP A 160 3.13 -6.87 -12.82
C ASP A 160 3.84 -8.22 -12.77
N ASN A 161 4.90 -8.38 -13.56
CA ASN A 161 5.72 -9.60 -13.56
C ASN A 161 6.48 -9.72 -12.25
N ILE A 162 7.15 -8.65 -11.81
CA ILE A 162 7.86 -8.61 -10.52
C ILE A 162 6.90 -8.97 -9.38
N THR A 163 5.75 -8.29 -9.34
CA THR A 163 4.76 -8.51 -8.28
C THR A 163 4.29 -9.97 -8.26
N LYS A 164 4.08 -10.57 -9.44
CA LYS A 164 3.67 -11.96 -9.57
C LYS A 164 4.76 -12.93 -9.11
N GLU A 165 6.02 -12.65 -9.40
CA GLU A 165 7.15 -13.46 -8.94
C GLU A 165 7.29 -13.41 -7.42
N ILE A 166 7.29 -12.21 -6.84
CA ILE A 166 7.31 -12.01 -5.39
C ILE A 166 6.13 -12.74 -4.73
N ASN A 167 4.93 -12.62 -5.30
CA ASN A 167 3.76 -13.32 -4.80
C ASN A 167 3.96 -14.84 -4.77
N ASN A 168 4.53 -15.42 -5.83
CA ASN A 168 4.83 -16.86 -5.84
C ASN A 168 5.85 -17.21 -4.76
N THR A 169 6.92 -16.42 -4.60
CA THR A 169 7.94 -16.61 -3.54
C THR A 169 7.32 -16.57 -2.15
N LEU A 170 6.43 -15.61 -1.87
CA LEU A 170 5.70 -15.52 -0.60
C LEU A 170 4.85 -16.78 -0.31
N LEU A 171 4.14 -17.27 -1.33
CA LEU A 171 3.23 -18.43 -1.21
C LEU A 171 3.95 -19.76 -0.96
N ILE A 172 5.20 -19.91 -1.42
CA ILE A 172 5.97 -21.15 -1.25
C ILE A 172 6.94 -21.11 -0.06
N ASN A 173 7.08 -19.97 0.59
CA ASN A 173 8.02 -19.81 1.69
C ASN A 173 7.65 -20.70 2.89
N ASP A 174 8.68 -21.14 3.63
CA ASP A 174 8.57 -22.00 4.80
C ASP A 174 8.96 -21.29 6.11
N LEU A 175 9.23 -19.99 6.08
CA LEU A 175 9.64 -19.20 7.23
C LEU A 175 8.45 -18.99 8.18
N GLU A 176 8.42 -19.76 9.27
CA GLU A 176 7.30 -19.81 10.22
C GLU A 176 6.89 -18.43 10.78
N GLU A 177 7.84 -17.50 10.94
CA GLU A 177 7.53 -16.13 11.43
C GLU A 177 6.55 -15.37 10.52
N ILE A 178 6.66 -15.53 9.20
CA ILE A 178 5.83 -14.79 8.23
C ILE A 178 4.82 -15.69 7.52
N LYS A 179 4.94 -17.02 7.60
CA LYS A 179 4.12 -17.99 6.85
C LYS A 179 2.62 -17.81 7.07
N TYR A 180 2.17 -17.61 8.30
CA TYR A 180 0.74 -17.38 8.58
C TYR A 180 0.22 -16.12 7.88
N PHE A 181 1.05 -15.08 7.87
CA PHE A 181 0.78 -13.79 7.27
C PHE A 181 0.80 -13.85 5.73
N THR A 182 1.82 -14.46 5.15
CA THR A 182 2.05 -14.51 3.69
C THR A 182 1.35 -15.67 2.99
N SER A 183 0.65 -16.54 3.73
CA SER A 183 -0.05 -17.73 3.20
C SER A 183 -1.07 -17.44 2.09
N GLN A 184 -1.63 -16.23 2.05
CA GLN A 184 -2.57 -15.79 1.01
C GLN A 184 -1.90 -14.98 -0.12
N GLY A 185 -0.57 -14.81 -0.06
CA GLY A 185 0.19 -14.00 -1.01
C GLY A 185 -0.17 -12.52 -0.93
N ILE A 186 0.30 -11.76 -1.92
CA ILE A 186 0.08 -10.30 -2.02
C ILE A 186 -1.41 -9.96 -2.02
N THR A 187 -2.25 -10.71 -2.74
CA THR A 187 -3.69 -10.43 -2.85
C THR A 187 -4.40 -10.41 -1.49
N GLY A 188 -4.00 -11.28 -0.56
CA GLY A 188 -4.54 -11.26 0.81
C GLY A 188 -4.03 -10.10 1.66
N LEU A 189 -2.82 -9.61 1.36
CA LEU A 189 -2.15 -8.56 2.13
C LEU A 189 -2.59 -7.14 1.72
N ILE A 190 -2.72 -6.86 0.42
CA ILE A 190 -2.94 -5.49 -0.12
C ILE A 190 -4.20 -4.79 0.40
N ARG A 191 -5.15 -5.54 0.97
CA ARG A 191 -6.38 -4.96 1.55
C ARG A 191 -6.13 -4.18 2.83
N ASN A 192 -5.17 -4.63 3.63
CA ASN A 192 -4.91 -4.13 4.99
C ASN A 192 -3.47 -3.70 5.21
N TYR A 193 -2.62 -3.88 4.20
CA TYR A 193 -1.20 -3.56 4.24
C TYR A 193 -0.81 -2.79 2.99
N LEU A 194 -0.01 -1.76 3.18
CA LEU A 194 0.76 -1.14 2.13
C LEU A 194 1.99 -1.98 1.84
N ILE A 195 2.15 -2.35 0.58
CA ILE A 195 3.27 -3.12 0.06
C ILE A 195 4.03 -2.25 -0.92
N VAL A 196 5.29 -1.98 -0.60
CA VAL A 196 6.21 -1.30 -1.50
C VAL A 196 7.40 -2.20 -1.78
N LEU A 197 7.76 -2.33 -3.05
CA LEU A 197 8.86 -3.13 -3.55
C LEU A 197 9.92 -2.19 -4.16
N ALA A 198 11.16 -2.34 -3.72
CA ALA A 198 12.32 -1.71 -4.35
C ALA A 198 13.15 -2.79 -5.06
N ALA A 199 13.36 -2.63 -6.36
CA ALA A 199 14.23 -3.49 -7.15
C ALA A 199 15.68 -2.97 -7.10
N TYR A 200 16.62 -3.83 -6.72
CA TYR A 200 18.03 -3.47 -6.66
C TYR A 200 18.63 -3.34 -8.06
N ASN A 201 19.38 -2.26 -8.29
CA ASN A 201 19.87 -1.91 -9.63
C ASN A 201 20.89 -2.90 -10.21
N GLU A 202 21.61 -3.60 -9.35
CA GLU A 202 22.71 -4.51 -9.74
C GLU A 202 22.28 -5.97 -9.85
N ASN A 203 21.07 -6.33 -9.39
CA ASN A 203 20.59 -7.71 -9.38
C ASN A 203 19.09 -7.79 -9.66
N GLU A 204 18.77 -8.22 -10.88
CA GLU A 204 17.39 -8.29 -11.40
C GLU A 204 16.46 -9.20 -10.58
N ASN A 205 16.98 -10.11 -9.75
CA ASN A 205 16.17 -11.05 -8.97
C ASN A 205 16.08 -10.72 -7.48
N LEU A 206 16.69 -9.61 -7.06
CA LEU A 206 16.73 -9.22 -5.66
C LEU A 206 15.85 -8.01 -5.44
N TYR A 207 15.00 -8.11 -4.41
CA TYR A 207 14.04 -7.07 -4.07
C TYR A 207 13.99 -6.84 -2.58
N GLU A 208 13.72 -5.60 -2.21
CA GLU A 208 13.34 -5.24 -0.87
C GLU A 208 11.83 -5.01 -0.81
N MET A 209 11.14 -5.72 0.06
CA MET A 209 9.70 -5.58 0.28
C MET A 209 9.45 -4.96 1.64
N VAL A 210 8.79 -3.81 1.64
CA VAL A 210 8.30 -3.15 2.85
C VAL A 210 6.80 -3.42 2.95
N ILE A 211 6.40 -4.00 4.09
CA ILE A 211 5.01 -4.32 4.40
C ILE A 211 4.62 -3.54 5.64
N LYS A 212 3.78 -2.53 5.46
CA LYS A 212 3.27 -1.68 6.55
C LYS A 212 1.77 -1.84 6.68
N ARG A 213 1.29 -1.90 7.92
CA ARG A 213 -0.15 -1.86 8.18
C ARG A 213 -0.67 -0.46 7.81
N ILE A 214 -1.80 -0.39 7.09
CA ILE A 214 -2.50 0.87 6.84
C ILE A 214 -3.23 1.36 8.10
N ASP A 215 -3.52 2.66 8.16
CA ASP A 215 -4.21 3.26 9.30
C ASP A 215 -5.56 2.60 9.57
N ARG A 216 -5.96 2.61 10.84
CA ARG A 216 -7.09 1.79 11.35
C ARG A 216 -8.41 2.11 10.66
N ASP A 217 -8.63 3.36 10.29
CA ASP A 217 -9.79 3.85 9.54
C ASP A 217 -9.80 3.39 8.07
N LEU A 218 -8.64 3.01 7.53
CA LEU A 218 -8.46 2.52 6.17
C LEU A 218 -8.49 0.97 6.09
N VAL A 219 -8.45 0.28 7.23
CA VAL A 219 -8.45 -1.20 7.31
C VAL A 219 -9.82 -1.77 6.96
N ASP A 220 -9.84 -2.75 6.06
CA ASP A 220 -11.00 -3.59 5.84
C ASP A 220 -11.09 -4.64 6.96
N THR A 221 -11.94 -4.35 7.95
CA THR A 221 -12.15 -5.18 9.15
C THR A 221 -12.67 -6.57 8.84
N LYS A 222 -13.33 -6.77 7.68
CA LYS A 222 -13.83 -8.09 7.27
C LYS A 222 -12.69 -9.10 7.01
N TYR A 223 -11.54 -8.60 6.57
CA TYR A 223 -10.35 -9.40 6.26
C TYR A 223 -9.20 -9.15 7.25
N PHE A 224 -9.46 -8.44 8.35
CA PHE A 224 -8.43 -8.07 9.31
C PHE A 224 -8.21 -9.17 10.36
N ASN A 225 -7.13 -9.91 10.23
CA ASN A 225 -6.64 -10.78 11.30
C ASN A 225 -5.88 -9.96 12.36
N LYS A 226 -6.06 -10.35 13.63
CA LYS A 226 -5.53 -9.67 14.83
C LYS A 226 -4.00 -9.46 14.70
N LEU A 227 -3.61 -8.20 14.50
CA LEU A 227 -2.27 -7.60 14.66
C LEU A 227 -1.08 -8.45 14.21
N PHE A 228 -0.64 -8.22 12.97
CA PHE A 228 0.69 -8.61 12.52
C PHE A 228 1.66 -7.43 12.55
N LYS A 229 2.94 -7.76 12.78
CA LYS A 229 4.07 -6.84 12.69
C LYS A 229 4.17 -6.24 11.28
N GLN A 230 4.76 -5.06 11.19
CA GLN A 230 5.32 -4.53 9.95
C GLN A 230 6.63 -5.25 9.65
N TYR A 231 6.93 -5.47 8.38
CA TYR A 231 8.10 -6.20 7.95
C TYR A 231 8.88 -5.45 6.88
N ARG A 232 10.20 -5.59 6.94
CA ARG A 232 11.11 -5.28 5.85
C ARG A 232 11.78 -6.60 5.47
N LEU A 233 11.52 -7.07 4.26
CA LEU A 233 11.97 -8.35 3.77
C LEU A 233 12.94 -8.14 2.61
N LYS A 234 13.93 -9.01 2.52
CA LYS A 234 14.77 -9.17 1.32
C LYS A 234 14.36 -10.45 0.63
N ILE A 235 14.01 -10.34 -0.65
CA ILE A 235 13.43 -11.42 -1.43
C ILE A 235 14.31 -11.67 -2.64
N ASP A 236 14.80 -12.90 -2.76
CA ASP A 236 15.48 -13.41 -3.95
C ASP A 236 14.52 -14.31 -4.72
N THR A 237 14.02 -13.84 -5.86
CA THR A 237 13.04 -14.57 -6.68
C THR A 237 13.65 -15.79 -7.36
N ASN A 238 14.95 -15.77 -7.67
CA ASN A 238 15.66 -16.87 -8.31
C ASN A 238 15.79 -18.08 -7.36
N THR A 239 16.18 -17.82 -6.11
CA THR A 239 16.28 -18.88 -5.09
C THR A 239 14.98 -19.11 -4.31
N SER A 240 13.98 -18.25 -4.52
CA SER A 240 12.74 -18.18 -3.73
C SER A 240 12.99 -18.05 -2.21
N ARG A 241 14.12 -17.43 -1.84
CA ARG A 241 14.50 -17.22 -0.44
C ARG A 241 13.98 -15.87 0.03
N ILE A 242 13.53 -15.85 1.28
CA ILE A 242 13.12 -14.64 2.00
C ILE A 242 13.96 -14.51 3.25
N GLU A 243 14.54 -13.33 3.44
CA GLU A 243 15.24 -12.94 4.65
C GLU A 243 14.48 -11.79 5.32
N VAL A 244 14.25 -11.89 6.63
CA VAL A 244 13.63 -10.82 7.42
C VAL A 244 14.72 -9.84 7.84
N LEU A 245 14.75 -8.65 7.25
CA LEU A 245 15.72 -7.60 7.59
C LEU A 245 15.34 -6.88 8.89
N ASN A 246 14.04 -6.62 9.07
CA ASN A 246 13.49 -5.99 10.26
C ASN A 246 12.02 -6.39 10.44
N SER A 247 11.56 -6.49 11.67
CA SER A 247 10.15 -6.60 12.03
C SER A 247 9.80 -5.71 13.22
N PHE A 248 8.66 -5.02 13.14
CA PHE A 248 8.20 -4.08 14.17
C PHE A 248 6.72 -4.27 14.47
N ASP A 249 6.36 -4.45 15.74
CA ASP A 249 4.97 -4.47 16.16
C ASP A 249 4.52 -3.04 16.52
N PRO A 250 3.64 -2.40 15.72
CA PRO A 250 3.18 -1.03 15.99
C PRO A 250 2.28 -0.92 17.23
N THR A 251 1.90 -2.04 17.85
CA THR A 251 1.15 -2.05 19.11
C THR A 251 2.00 -2.28 20.35
N PHE A 252 3.29 -2.53 20.17
CA PHE A 252 4.23 -2.65 21.27
C PHE A 252 4.62 -1.25 21.76
N PHE A 253 3.87 -0.75 22.74
CA PHE A 253 4.28 0.42 23.50
C PHE A 253 5.34 -0.01 24.52
N PRO A 254 6.58 0.49 24.45
CA PRO A 254 7.57 0.17 25.47
C PRO A 254 7.03 0.64 26.82
N SER A 255 7.12 -0.21 27.84
CA SER A 255 6.81 0.22 29.20
C SER A 255 7.72 1.40 29.55
N PRO A 256 7.20 2.49 30.15
CA PRO A 256 8.04 3.61 30.54
C PRO A 256 9.19 3.11 31.42
N ALA A 257 10.39 3.63 31.18
CA ALA A 257 11.57 3.26 31.96
C ALA A 257 11.25 3.37 33.45
N ALA A 258 11.61 2.34 34.22
CA ALA A 258 11.45 2.38 35.66
C ALA A 258 12.12 3.64 36.21
N ASN A 259 11.44 4.35 37.12
CA ASN A 259 12.00 5.53 37.75
C ASN A 259 13.41 5.22 38.30
N PRO A 260 14.40 6.09 38.07
CA PRO A 260 15.74 5.88 38.59
C PRO A 260 15.67 5.67 40.10
N VAL A 261 16.39 4.65 40.59
CA VAL A 261 16.46 4.35 42.03
C VAL A 261 16.97 5.61 42.73
N PRO A 262 16.21 6.19 43.69
CA PRO A 262 16.66 7.39 44.37
C PRO A 262 17.99 7.11 45.07
N PRO A 263 18.93 8.08 45.05
CA PRO A 263 20.24 7.88 45.64
C PRO A 263 20.06 7.50 47.11
N VAL A 264 20.66 6.37 47.49
CA VAL A 264 20.70 5.92 48.88
C VAL A 264 21.39 7.02 49.67
N LYS A 265 20.64 7.72 50.52
CA LYS A 265 21.22 8.65 51.50
C LYS A 265 22.10 7.81 52.43
N ASN A 266 23.41 7.86 52.22
CA ASN A 266 24.34 7.43 53.26
C ASN A 266 24.10 8.31 54.48
N LYS A 267 23.66 7.70 55.58
CA LYS A 267 23.58 8.36 56.88
C LYS A 267 25.01 8.67 57.31
N PHE A 268 25.37 9.95 57.32
CA PHE A 268 26.46 10.47 58.13
C PHE A 268 25.90 10.83 59.51
#